data_AF-H8MM38-F1
#
_entry.id   AF-H8MM38-F1
#
_cell.length_a   1.000
_cell.length_b   1.000
_cell.length_c   1.000
_cell.angle_alpha   90.00
_cell.angle_beta   90.00
_cell.angle_gamma   90.00
#
_symmetry.space_group_name_H-M   'P 1'
#
loop_
_entity.id
_entity.type
_entity.pdbx_description
1 polymer ?
#
loop_
_entity_poly.entity_id
_entity_poly.type
_entity_poly.pdbx_seq_one_letter_code
_entity_poly.pdbx_strand_id
1 'polypeptide(L)'
;MRAEDLITDDPTVKAVLESLERLPTPEPEKVEALRRRLAATQAQPPSSAWPTFLEGARMKRDARYADPPSSHRPLVGPALVMAKRAFRLAFQPFINEALRRQVEFNEAILDALALIHEHQRVQARTQSLWRQEVERQLEQLTSRLPPVPPEPSPEPSGEPAQEPPRRAPSRRRGR
;
A
#
# COMPACT_ATOMS: atom_id res chain seq x y z
N MET A 1 -9.95 32.54 -14.95
CA MET A 1 -10.23 32.34 -13.52
C MET A 1 -9.55 31.06 -13.07
N ARG A 2 -8.93 31.05 -11.89
CA ARG A 2 -8.31 29.85 -11.34
C ARG A 2 -9.31 29.11 -10.45
N ALA A 3 -9.13 27.80 -10.26
CA ALA A 3 -10.05 26.98 -9.47
C ALA A 3 -10.11 27.43 -7.99
N GLU A 4 -9.00 27.97 -7.47
CA GLU A 4 -8.92 28.56 -6.14
C GLU A 4 -9.86 29.76 -5.92
N ASP A 5 -10.30 30.46 -6.98
CA ASP A 5 -11.21 31.61 -6.88
C ASP A 5 -12.67 31.20 -6.56
N LEU A 6 -13.00 29.91 -6.64
CA LEU A 6 -14.34 29.36 -6.41
C LEU A 6 -14.53 28.77 -5.01
N ILE A 7 -13.47 28.71 -4.20
CA ILE A 7 -13.52 28.14 -2.85
C ILE A 7 -13.92 29.27 -1.89
N THR A 8 -15.18 29.26 -1.43
CA THR A 8 -15.70 30.20 -0.43
C THR A 8 -16.28 29.43 0.77
N ASP A 9 -16.12 29.98 1.97
CA ASP A 9 -16.54 29.33 3.23
C ASP A 9 -18.08 29.30 3.42
N ASP A 10 -18.83 30.15 2.71
CA ASP A 10 -20.31 30.19 2.72
C ASP A 10 -20.90 30.37 1.30
N PRO A 11 -20.99 29.30 0.50
CA PRO A 11 -21.49 29.38 -0.86
C PRO A 11 -23.02 29.51 -0.87
N THR A 12 -23.53 30.68 -1.22
CA THR A 12 -24.95 30.83 -1.55
C THR A 12 -25.23 30.25 -2.94
N VAL A 13 -26.36 29.53 -3.10
CA VAL A 13 -26.76 28.88 -4.37
C VAL A 13 -26.71 29.84 -5.57
N LYS A 14 -27.08 31.09 -5.35
CA LYS A 14 -27.03 32.15 -6.37
C LYS A 14 -25.60 32.49 -6.82
N ALA A 15 -24.66 32.58 -5.88
CA ALA A 15 -23.25 32.86 -6.18
C ALA A 15 -22.58 31.70 -6.93
N VAL A 16 -22.96 30.47 -6.62
CA VAL A 16 -22.48 29.27 -7.35
C VAL A 16 -23.02 29.27 -8.78
N LEU A 17 -24.32 29.55 -8.98
CA LEU A 17 -24.91 29.62 -10.33
C LEU A 17 -24.28 30.71 -11.19
N GLU A 18 -24.08 31.92 -10.62
CA GLU A 18 -23.42 33.02 -11.34
C GLU A 18 -21.97 32.70 -11.69
N SER A 19 -21.28 31.95 -10.83
CA SER A 19 -19.92 31.49 -11.11
C SER A 19 -19.88 30.41 -12.19
N LEU A 20 -20.85 29.49 -12.21
CA LEU A 20 -20.99 28.46 -13.23
C LEU A 20 -21.29 29.05 -14.61
N GLU A 21 -22.09 30.12 -14.69
CA GLU A 21 -22.37 30.82 -15.95
C GLU A 21 -21.15 31.52 -16.56
N ARG A 22 -20.18 31.91 -15.72
CA ARG A 22 -18.93 32.56 -16.16
C ARG A 22 -17.84 31.57 -16.58
N LEU A 23 -18.04 30.27 -16.36
CA LEU A 23 -17.05 29.26 -16.74
C LEU A 23 -17.10 29.00 -18.24
N PRO A 24 -15.94 28.87 -18.91
CA PRO A 24 -15.90 28.48 -20.31
C PRO A 24 -16.44 27.06 -20.46
N THR A 25 -17.21 26.82 -21.53
CA THR A 25 -17.69 25.48 -21.84
C THR A 25 -16.48 24.55 -22.06
N PRO A 26 -16.36 23.45 -21.30
CA PRO A 26 -15.21 22.57 -21.42
C PRO A 26 -15.20 21.87 -22.78
N GLU A 27 -14.01 21.68 -23.36
CA GLU A 27 -13.89 20.92 -24.59
C GLU A 27 -14.39 19.48 -24.40
N PRO A 28 -15.13 18.94 -25.39
CA PRO A 28 -15.76 17.63 -25.28
C PRO A 28 -14.74 16.51 -25.03
N GLU A 29 -13.53 16.62 -25.59
CA GLU A 29 -12.46 15.65 -25.36
C GLU A 29 -12.00 15.59 -23.90
N LYS A 30 -11.94 16.73 -23.22
CA LYS A 30 -11.55 16.82 -21.80
C LYS A 30 -12.63 16.24 -20.90
N VAL A 31 -13.90 16.47 -21.24
CA VAL A 31 -15.05 15.86 -20.55
C VAL A 31 -15.00 14.34 -20.68
N GLU A 32 -14.71 13.82 -21.88
CA GLU A 32 -14.66 12.39 -22.12
C GLU A 32 -13.43 11.71 -21.52
N ALA A 33 -12.30 12.41 -21.46
CA ALA A 33 -11.13 11.97 -20.72
C ALA A 33 -11.43 11.90 -19.20
N LEU A 34 -12.15 12.89 -18.66
CA LEU A 34 -12.51 12.94 -17.25
C LEU A 34 -13.53 11.86 -16.89
N ARG A 35 -14.54 11.63 -17.75
CA ARG A 35 -15.49 10.51 -17.62
C ARG A 35 -14.77 9.16 -17.62
N ARG A 36 -13.83 8.94 -18.55
CA ARG A 36 -13.02 7.71 -18.59
C ARG A 36 -12.20 7.53 -17.31
N ARG A 37 -11.58 8.60 -16.81
CA ARG A 37 -10.78 8.57 -15.58
C ARG A 37 -11.64 8.30 -14.33
N LEU A 38 -12.84 8.87 -14.30
CA LEU A 38 -13.80 8.67 -13.22
C LEU A 38 -14.37 7.25 -13.25
N ALA A 39 -14.73 6.73 -14.42
CA ALA A 39 -15.14 5.35 -14.61
C ALA A 39 -14.03 4.35 -14.21
N ALA A 40 -12.76 4.65 -14.53
CA ALA A 40 -11.63 3.82 -14.11
C ALA A 40 -11.41 3.85 -12.58
N THR A 41 -11.69 4.97 -11.93
CA THR A 41 -11.60 5.09 -10.46
C THR A 41 -12.78 4.42 -9.75
N GLN A 42 -13.97 4.46 -10.36
CA GLN A 42 -15.19 3.85 -9.83
C GLN A 42 -15.34 2.37 -10.16
N ALA A 43 -14.56 1.86 -11.13
CA ALA A 43 -14.52 0.44 -11.41
C ALA A 43 -14.12 -0.29 -10.12
N GLN A 44 -15.06 -1.06 -9.59
CA GLN A 44 -14.84 -1.88 -8.41
C GLN A 44 -13.61 -2.75 -8.69
N PRO A 45 -12.57 -2.73 -7.82
CA PRO A 45 -11.39 -3.54 -8.08
C PRO A 45 -11.86 -4.98 -8.30
N PRO A 46 -11.50 -5.60 -9.44
CA PRO A 46 -11.92 -6.96 -9.73
C PRO A 46 -11.51 -7.79 -8.52
N SER A 47 -12.45 -8.56 -7.93
CA SER A 47 -12.24 -9.27 -6.66
C SER A 47 -10.86 -9.91 -6.72
N SER A 48 -9.89 -9.29 -6.04
CA SER A 48 -8.52 -9.63 -6.29
C SER A 48 -8.39 -11.06 -5.80
N ALA A 49 -7.96 -11.95 -6.69
CA ALA A 49 -7.50 -13.26 -6.29
C ALA A 49 -6.57 -13.03 -5.10
N TRP A 50 -6.87 -13.72 -4.00
CA TRP A 50 -6.22 -13.47 -2.72
C TRP A 50 -4.70 -13.49 -2.88
N PRO A 51 -3.96 -12.65 -2.14
CA PRO A 51 -2.51 -12.71 -2.17
C PRO A 51 -2.03 -14.13 -1.86
N THR A 52 -1.09 -14.65 -2.66
CA THR A 52 -0.61 -16.04 -2.55
C THR A 52 -0.08 -16.36 -1.15
N PHE A 53 0.54 -15.39 -0.48
CA PHE A 53 1.03 -15.56 0.90
C PHE A 53 -0.08 -15.76 1.94
N LEU A 54 -1.33 -15.41 1.63
CA LEU A 54 -2.50 -15.65 2.49
C LEU A 54 -3.21 -16.98 2.19
N GLU A 55 -2.89 -17.68 1.10
CA GLU A 55 -3.55 -18.94 0.74
C GLU A 55 -3.42 -20.01 1.82
N GLY A 56 -2.22 -20.17 2.39
CA GLY A 56 -1.99 -21.14 3.46
C GLY A 56 -2.80 -20.84 4.73
N ALA A 57 -2.97 -19.56 5.06
CA ALA A 57 -3.79 -19.13 6.20
C ALA A 57 -5.28 -19.32 5.90
N ARG A 58 -5.70 -19.04 4.67
CA ARG A 58 -7.08 -19.28 4.19
C ARG A 58 -7.46 -20.76 4.29
N MET A 59 -6.59 -21.67 3.88
CA MET A 59 -6.83 -23.12 3.99
C MET A 59 -6.94 -23.59 5.44
N LYS A 60 -6.35 -22.85 6.39
CA LYS A 60 -6.34 -23.18 7.81
C LYS A 60 -7.33 -22.35 8.64
N ARG A 61 -8.10 -21.46 8.02
CA ARG A 61 -8.98 -20.51 8.75
C ARG A 61 -10.06 -21.24 9.55
N ASP A 62 -10.46 -22.42 9.08
CA ASP A 62 -11.48 -23.26 9.70
C ASP A 62 -10.88 -24.54 10.31
N ALA A 63 -10.61 -24.47 11.62
CA ALA A 63 -10.10 -25.61 12.38
C ALA A 63 -11.17 -26.70 12.62
N ARG A 64 -12.47 -26.43 12.34
CA ARG A 64 -13.55 -27.40 12.54
C ARG A 64 -13.44 -28.62 11.63
N TYR A 65 -12.74 -28.48 10.51
CA TYR A 65 -12.57 -29.54 9.49
C TYR A 65 -11.14 -30.05 9.35
N ALA A 66 -10.24 -29.76 10.31
CA ALA A 66 -8.87 -30.28 10.28
C ALA A 66 -8.85 -31.81 10.15
N ASP A 67 -7.93 -32.32 9.33
CA ASP A 67 -7.79 -33.76 9.05
C ASP A 67 -7.58 -34.59 10.32
N PRO A 68 -8.08 -35.84 10.35
CA PRO A 68 -7.87 -36.71 11.48
C PRO A 68 -6.36 -36.97 11.66
N PRO A 69 -5.84 -36.89 12.89
CA PRO A 69 -4.43 -37.15 13.15
C PRO A 69 -4.09 -38.60 12.81
N SER A 70 -3.05 -38.82 12.01
CA SER A 70 -2.45 -40.14 11.82
C SER A 70 -1.42 -40.40 12.92
N SER A 71 -1.34 -41.65 13.38
CA SER A 71 -0.29 -42.09 14.31
C SER A 71 0.48 -43.24 13.70
N HIS A 72 1.81 -43.10 13.66
CA HIS A 72 2.73 -44.13 13.17
C HIS A 72 3.15 -45.12 14.26
N ARG A 73 2.64 -44.98 15.50
CA ARG A 73 3.01 -45.86 16.62
C ARG A 73 2.11 -47.10 16.67
N PRO A 74 2.65 -48.33 16.62
CA PRO A 74 1.85 -49.54 16.65
C PRO A 74 1.06 -49.67 17.96
N LEU A 75 -0.18 -50.16 17.85
CA LEU A 75 -1.16 -50.44 18.93
C LEU A 75 -1.68 -49.25 19.74
N VAL A 76 -0.81 -48.42 20.32
CA VAL A 76 -1.21 -47.24 21.12
C VAL A 76 -1.71 -46.11 20.23
N GLY A 77 -1.14 -45.99 19.02
CA GLY A 77 -1.51 -44.96 18.05
C GLY A 77 -2.96 -45.04 17.60
N PRO A 78 -3.44 -46.20 17.09
CA PRO A 78 -4.82 -46.35 16.65
C PRO A 78 -5.86 -46.09 17.75
N ALA A 79 -5.62 -46.59 18.97
CA ALA A 79 -6.52 -46.37 20.10
C ALA A 79 -6.65 -44.87 20.45
N LEU A 80 -5.53 -44.15 20.47
CA LEU A 80 -5.52 -42.71 20.72
C LEU A 80 -6.24 -41.92 19.61
N VAL A 81 -6.06 -42.33 18.34
CA VAL A 81 -6.75 -41.71 17.20
C VAL A 81 -8.26 -41.93 17.30
N MET A 82 -8.70 -43.15 17.65
CA MET A 82 -10.12 -43.47 17.84
C MET A 82 -10.72 -42.69 19.01
N ALA A 83 -10.03 -42.60 20.14
CA ALA A 83 -10.46 -41.80 21.28
C ALA A 83 -10.61 -40.31 20.90
N LYS A 84 -9.63 -39.74 20.19
CA LYS A 84 -9.68 -38.35 19.73
C LYS A 84 -10.81 -38.11 18.72
N ARG A 85 -11.09 -39.07 17.84
CA ARG A 85 -12.24 -39.02 16.91
C ARG A 85 -13.58 -39.08 17.66
N ALA A 86 -13.73 -40.00 18.60
CA ALA A 86 -14.93 -40.14 19.41
C ALA A 86 -15.21 -38.87 20.24
N PHE A 87 -14.18 -38.31 20.88
CA PHE A 87 -14.28 -37.03 21.58
C PHE A 87 -14.73 -35.92 20.64
N ARG A 88 -14.12 -35.79 19.46
CA ARG A 88 -14.49 -34.75 18.49
C ARG A 88 -15.95 -34.88 18.06
N LEU A 89 -16.43 -36.10 17.78
CA LEU A 89 -17.82 -36.34 17.40
C LEU A 89 -18.80 -35.99 18.52
N ALA A 90 -18.52 -36.42 19.75
CA ALA A 90 -19.38 -36.17 20.91
C ALA A 90 -19.48 -34.67 21.25
N PHE A 91 -18.38 -33.93 21.11
CA PHE A 91 -18.30 -32.51 21.44
C PHE A 91 -18.40 -31.58 20.22
N GLN A 92 -18.64 -32.11 19.02
CA GLN A 92 -18.74 -31.32 17.79
C GLN A 92 -19.67 -30.10 17.89
N PRO A 93 -20.89 -30.15 18.49
CA PRO A 93 -21.73 -28.96 18.60
C PRO A 93 -21.09 -27.86 19.46
N PHE A 94 -20.44 -28.22 20.56
CA PHE A 94 -19.72 -27.28 21.42
C PHE A 94 -18.48 -26.72 20.72
N ILE A 95 -17.71 -27.57 20.03
CA ILE A 95 -16.55 -27.18 19.23
C ILE A 95 -16.97 -26.18 18.14
N ASN A 96 -18.08 -26.45 17.45
CA ASN A 96 -18.60 -25.57 16.41
C ASN A 96 -18.98 -24.20 16.97
N GLU A 97 -19.67 -24.15 18.10
CA GLU A 97 -20.08 -22.88 18.72
C GLU A 97 -18.89 -22.10 19.28
N ALA A 98 -17.96 -22.78 19.96
CA ALA A 98 -16.76 -22.17 20.52
C ALA A 98 -15.82 -21.63 19.42
N LEU A 99 -15.66 -22.36 18.32
CA LEU A 99 -14.81 -21.96 17.21
C LEU A 99 -15.51 -21.02 16.21
N ARG A 100 -16.84 -20.91 16.24
CA ARG A 100 -17.59 -20.05 15.31
C ARG A 100 -17.04 -18.62 15.28
N ARG A 101 -16.93 -18.00 16.46
CA ARG A 101 -16.39 -16.64 16.60
C ARG A 101 -14.93 -16.54 16.18
N GLN A 102 -14.14 -17.60 16.38
CA GLN A 102 -12.74 -17.62 15.93
C GLN A 102 -12.63 -17.70 14.42
N VAL A 103 -13.50 -18.48 13.75
CA VAL A 103 -13.56 -18.55 12.29
C VAL A 103 -13.99 -17.21 11.71
N GLU A 104 -15.05 -16.60 12.26
CA GLU A 104 -15.53 -15.28 11.85
C GLU A 104 -14.44 -14.20 12.02
N PHE A 105 -13.70 -14.23 13.13
CA PHE A 105 -12.57 -13.34 13.37
C PHE A 105 -11.40 -13.58 12.40
N ASN A 106 -11.03 -14.84 12.17
CA ASN A 106 -9.98 -15.19 11.23
C ASN A 106 -10.33 -14.75 9.81
N GLU A 107 -11.59 -14.94 9.40
CA GLU A 107 -12.10 -14.45 8.11
C GLU A 107 -11.99 -12.92 8.03
N ALA A 108 -12.47 -12.20 9.04
CA ALA A 108 -12.39 -10.73 9.07
C ALA A 108 -10.96 -10.19 9.02
N ILE A 109 -10.02 -10.81 9.74
CA ILE A 109 -8.60 -10.42 9.69
C ILE A 109 -8.00 -10.70 8.32
N LEU A 110 -8.27 -11.87 7.77
CA LEU A 110 -7.74 -12.26 6.47
C LEU A 110 -8.25 -11.31 5.37
N ASP A 111 -9.53 -10.93 5.43
CA ASP A 111 -10.13 -9.94 4.53
C ASP A 111 -9.49 -8.57 4.71
N ALA A 112 -9.28 -8.13 5.95
CA ALA A 112 -8.62 -6.86 6.24
C ALA A 112 -7.17 -6.83 5.71
N LEU A 113 -6.42 -7.91 5.87
CA LEU A 113 -5.06 -8.02 5.33
C LEU A 113 -5.04 -7.99 3.81
N ALA A 114 -5.97 -8.68 3.15
CA ALA A 114 -6.11 -8.63 1.69
C ALA A 114 -6.42 -7.20 1.21
N LEU A 115 -7.31 -6.49 1.91
CA LEU A 115 -7.66 -5.10 1.60
C LEU A 115 -6.47 -4.15 1.79
N ILE A 116 -5.75 -4.27 2.91
CA ILE A 116 -4.56 -3.45 3.18
C ILE A 116 -3.50 -3.70 2.11
N HIS A 117 -3.29 -4.95 1.70
CA HIS A 117 -2.32 -5.28 0.67
C HIS A 117 -2.68 -4.65 -0.68
N GLU A 118 -3.95 -4.72 -1.09
CA GLU A 118 -4.38 -4.05 -2.32
C GLU A 118 -4.20 -2.53 -2.21
N HIS A 119 -4.53 -1.95 -1.06
CA HIS A 119 -4.33 -0.51 -0.82
C HIS A 119 -2.86 -0.10 -0.96
N GLN A 120 -1.95 -0.85 -0.33
CA GLN A 120 -0.51 -0.62 -0.46
C GLN A 120 -0.04 -0.72 -1.90
N ARG A 121 -0.55 -1.70 -2.66
CA ARG A 121 -0.21 -1.89 -4.06
C ARG A 121 -0.67 -0.72 -4.92
N VAL A 122 -1.90 -0.25 -4.71
CA VAL A 122 -2.44 0.93 -5.40
C VAL A 122 -1.66 2.18 -5.02
N GLN A 123 -1.39 2.40 -3.73
CA GLN A 123 -0.59 3.55 -3.27
C GLN A 123 0.81 3.56 -3.87
N ALA A 124 1.50 2.42 -3.90
CA ALA A 124 2.82 2.31 -4.50
C ALA A 124 2.81 2.68 -6.00
N ARG A 125 1.80 2.23 -6.75
CA ARG A 125 1.59 2.61 -8.15
C ARG A 125 1.35 4.10 -8.30
N THR A 126 0.43 4.67 -7.52
CA THR A 126 0.13 6.11 -7.56
C THR A 126 1.34 6.95 -7.21
N GLN A 127 2.11 6.58 -6.19
CA GLN A 127 3.35 7.26 -5.82
C GLN A 127 4.40 7.20 -6.94
N SER A 128 4.52 6.07 -7.63
CA SER A 128 5.47 5.94 -8.75
C SER A 128 5.10 6.85 -9.92
N LEU A 129 3.82 6.93 -10.27
CA LEU A 129 3.32 7.82 -11.32
C LEU A 129 3.49 9.30 -10.93
N TRP A 130 3.21 9.63 -9.66
CA TRP A 130 3.43 10.97 -9.14
C TRP A 130 4.91 11.38 -9.23
N ARG A 131 5.84 10.50 -8.85
CA ARG A 131 7.28 10.77 -8.96
C ARG A 131 7.69 11.04 -10.40
N GLN A 132 7.20 10.25 -11.36
CA GLN A 132 7.48 10.45 -12.78
C GLN A 132 6.95 11.79 -13.29
N GLU A 133 5.74 12.19 -12.88
CA GLU A 133 5.17 13.49 -13.26
C GLU A 133 5.98 14.65 -12.67
N VAL A 134 6.35 14.55 -11.39
CA VAL A 134 7.18 15.57 -10.72
C VAL A 134 8.54 15.71 -11.41
N GLU A 135 9.19 14.59 -11.72
CA GLU A 135 10.48 14.57 -12.42
C GLU A 135 10.38 15.21 -13.81
N ARG A 136 9.34 14.85 -14.58
CA ARG A 136 9.05 15.46 -15.89
C ARG A 136 8.82 16.96 -15.79
N GLN A 137 8.09 17.44 -14.76
CA GLN A 137 7.88 18.87 -14.57
C GLN A 137 9.16 19.59 -14.15
N LEU A 138 9.99 18.95 -13.33
CA LEU A 138 11.30 19.49 -12.93
C LEU A 138 12.21 19.66 -14.16
N GLU A 139 12.30 18.66 -15.04
CA GLU A 139 13.06 18.74 -16.29
C GLU A 139 12.55 19.85 -17.22
N GLN A 140 11.23 20.03 -17.32
CA GLN A 140 10.64 21.14 -18.10
C GLN A 140 10.99 22.51 -17.52
N LEU A 141 11.10 22.64 -16.20
CA LEU A 141 11.53 23.88 -15.56
C LEU A 141 13.03 24.11 -15.72
N THR A 142 13.85 23.08 -15.53
CA THR A 142 15.30 23.14 -15.73
C THR A 142 15.65 23.50 -17.17
N SER A 143 14.96 22.95 -18.17
CA SER A 143 15.17 23.27 -19.58
C SER A 143 14.70 24.69 -19.98
N ARG A 144 13.83 25.31 -19.18
CA ARG A 144 13.39 26.71 -19.36
C ARG A 144 14.30 27.71 -18.64
N LEU A 145 15.13 27.26 -17.69
CA LEU A 145 16.13 28.11 -17.08
C LEU A 145 17.26 28.38 -18.10
N PRO A 146 17.75 29.62 -18.22
CA PRO A 146 18.95 29.89 -19.00
C PRO A 146 20.14 29.11 -18.41
N PRO A 147 21.11 28.67 -19.23
CA PRO A 147 22.30 28.00 -18.73
C PRO A 147 22.98 28.93 -17.73
N VAL A 148 23.22 28.43 -16.52
CA VAL A 148 24.10 29.10 -15.55
C VAL A 148 25.44 29.28 -16.27
N PRO A 149 25.93 30.53 -16.46
CA PRO A 149 27.23 30.73 -17.06
C PRO A 149 28.26 29.94 -16.26
N PRO A 150 29.25 29.30 -16.89
CA PRO A 150 30.26 28.54 -16.16
C PRO A 150 30.84 29.45 -15.09
N GLU A 151 30.79 29.01 -13.83
CA GLU A 151 31.50 29.70 -12.76
C GLU A 151 32.95 29.90 -13.25
N PRO A 152 33.51 31.12 -13.13
CA PRO A 152 34.90 31.33 -13.49
C PRO A 152 35.73 30.33 -12.69
N SER A 153 36.41 29.44 -13.41
CA SER A 153 37.37 28.50 -12.84
C SER A 153 38.21 29.26 -11.83
N PRO A 154 38.36 28.78 -10.58
CA PRO A 154 39.27 29.40 -9.64
C PRO A 154 40.65 29.39 -10.30
N GLU A 155 41.17 30.57 -10.60
CA GLU A 155 42.54 30.75 -11.04
C GLU A 155 43.46 30.00 -10.06
N PRO A 156 44.52 29.34 -10.54
CA PRO A 156 45.46 28.61 -9.70
C PRO A 156 46.27 29.61 -8.87
N SER A 157 45.66 30.11 -7.79
CA SER A 157 46.34 30.85 -6.75
C SER A 157 47.14 29.84 -5.95
N GLY A 158 48.47 29.94 -6.07
CA GLY A 158 49.42 28.91 -5.68
C GLY A 158 49.25 28.34 -4.27
N GLU A 159 49.50 27.03 -4.18
CA GLU A 159 50.09 26.38 -3.01
C GLU A 159 51.35 27.16 -2.57
N PRO A 160 51.61 27.33 -1.25
CA PRO A 160 51.88 26.21 -0.33
C PRO A 160 51.15 26.40 1.02
N ALA A 161 51.01 25.43 1.93
CA ALA A 161 51.86 24.32 2.28
C ALA A 161 51.02 23.19 2.90
N GLN A 162 51.44 21.96 2.64
CA GLN A 162 50.92 20.75 3.28
C GLN A 162 51.22 20.77 4.78
N GLU A 163 50.18 20.84 5.61
CA GLU A 163 50.27 20.55 7.05
C GLU A 163 49.91 19.06 7.25
N PRO A 164 50.76 18.25 7.90
CA PRO A 164 50.55 16.80 7.99
C PRO A 164 49.38 16.42 8.91
N PRO A 165 48.64 15.34 8.62
CA PRO A 165 47.45 14.98 9.38
C PRO A 165 47.78 14.50 10.80
N ARG A 166 47.19 15.16 11.79
CA ARG A 166 47.21 14.73 13.20
C ARG A 166 46.49 13.37 13.33
N ARG A 167 47.24 12.37 13.79
CA ARG A 167 46.73 11.02 14.12
C ARG A 167 45.58 11.10 15.13
N ALA A 168 44.44 10.53 14.80
CA ALA A 168 43.34 10.28 15.74
C ALA A 168 43.69 9.09 16.66
N PRO A 169 43.37 9.14 17.97
CA PRO A 169 43.68 8.07 18.90
C PRO A 169 42.74 6.86 18.72
N SER A 170 43.33 5.66 18.68
CA SER A 170 42.63 4.38 18.58
C SER A 170 41.76 4.13 19.80
N ARG A 171 40.44 3.99 19.61
CA ARG A 171 39.54 3.44 20.64
C ARG A 171 39.76 1.93 20.76
N ARG A 172 40.51 1.57 21.80
CA ARG A 172 40.69 0.22 22.33
C ARG A 172 39.32 -0.35 22.73
N ARG A 173 38.85 -1.38 22.03
CA ARG A 173 37.73 -2.23 22.49
C ARG A 173 38.19 -3.03 23.70
N GLY A 174 37.52 -2.81 24.82
CA GLY A 174 37.59 -3.65 26.01
C GLY A 174 36.72 -4.90 25.83
N ARG A 175 37.17 -5.94 26.52
CA ARG A 175 36.59 -7.28 26.73
C ARG A 175 35.08 -7.33 26.91
#